data_AF-A0A4Y2SEY6-F1
#
_entry.id   AF-A0A4Y2SEY6-F1
#
_cell.length_a   1.000
_cell.length_b   1.000
_cell.length_c   1.000
_cell.angle_alpha   90.00
_cell.angle_beta   90.00
_cell.angle_gamma   90.00
#
_symmetry.space_group_name_H-M   'P 1'
#
loop_
_entity.id
_entity.type
_entity.pdbx_description
1 polymer ?
#
loop_
_entity_poly.entity_id
_entity_poly.type
_entity_poly.pdbx_seq_one_letter_code
_entity_poly.pdbx_strand_id
1 'polypeptide(L)'
;MRWRAVGMLQSDARQSAVARELNVHRSVIHRLWNRYQRDQNASRRRGSGRRRITTAADYRYLLQCSRRLRTLTARQLVSQLSAAAGRPISRQTVSRGQHEG
;
A
#
# COMPACT_ATOMS: atom_id res chain seq x y z
N MET A 1 16.55 -17.82 1.31
CA MET A 1 15.70 -18.54 0.34
C MET A 1 15.62 -17.87 -1.04
N ARG A 2 15.06 -16.65 -1.18
CA ARG A 2 14.76 -16.08 -2.51
C ARG A 2 15.98 -15.76 -3.37
N TRP A 3 17.00 -15.11 -2.81
CA TRP A 3 18.24 -14.82 -3.54
C TRP A 3 19.01 -16.10 -3.90
N ARG A 4 18.97 -17.12 -3.04
CA ARG A 4 19.52 -18.46 -3.36
C ARG A 4 18.78 -19.09 -4.55
N ALA A 5 17.45 -19.05 -4.56
CA ALA A 5 16.65 -19.53 -5.69
C ALA A 5 16.95 -18.77 -6.99
N VAL A 6 17.06 -17.44 -6.92
CA VAL A 6 17.39 -16.59 -8.07
C VAL A 6 18.78 -16.91 -8.61
N GLY A 7 19.79 -17.05 -7.74
CA GLY A 7 21.15 -17.43 -8.15
C GLY A 7 21.17 -18.77 -8.90
N MET A 8 20.49 -19.79 -8.37
CA MET A 8 20.38 -21.08 -9.07
C MET A 8 19.71 -20.95 -10.44
N LEU A 9 18.64 -20.14 -10.55
CA LEU A 9 17.94 -19.92 -11.82
C LEU A 9 18.77 -19.12 -12.83
N GLN A 10 19.64 -18.21 -12.37
CA GLN A 10 20.60 -17.50 -13.22
C GLN A 10 21.72 -18.41 -13.73
N SER A 11 22.07 -19.46 -12.97
CA SER A 11 22.97 -20.54 -13.40
C SER A 11 22.27 -21.64 -14.23
N ASP A 12 21.16 -21.30 -14.88
CA ASP A 12 20.37 -22.18 -15.75
C ASP A 12 19.77 -23.43 -15.08
N ALA A 13 19.63 -23.43 -13.75
CA ALA A 13 18.99 -24.55 -13.05
C ALA A 13 17.50 -24.63 -13.38
N ARG A 14 17.00 -25.85 -13.63
CA ARG A 14 15.57 -26.09 -13.87
C ARG A 14 14.74 -25.71 -12.64
N GLN A 15 13.64 -24.99 -12.83
CA GLN A 15 12.74 -24.57 -11.74
C GLN A 15 12.25 -25.73 -10.85
N SER A 16 12.09 -26.94 -11.40
CA SER A 16 11.71 -28.14 -10.65
C SER A 16 12.84 -28.66 -9.75
N ALA A 17 14.11 -28.52 -10.17
CA ALA A 17 15.26 -28.85 -9.33
C ALA A 17 15.39 -27.86 -8.17
N VAL A 18 15.26 -26.56 -8.46
CA VAL A 18 15.27 -25.50 -7.43
C VAL A 18 14.13 -25.68 -6.42
N ALA A 19 12.95 -26.11 -6.88
CA ALA A 19 11.81 -26.39 -6.00
C ALA A 19 12.08 -27.55 -5.03
N ARG A 20 12.70 -28.63 -5.51
CA ARG A 20 13.08 -29.79 -4.68
C ARG A 20 14.18 -29.43 -3.69
N GLU A 21 15.23 -28.76 -4.15
CA GLU A 21 16.36 -28.32 -3.32
C GLU A 21 15.91 -27.40 -2.17
N LEU A 22 14.94 -26.52 -2.43
CA LEU A 22 14.44 -25.57 -1.44
C LEU A 22 13.21 -26.08 -0.68
N ASN A 23 12.76 -27.31 -0.93
CA ASN A 23 11.55 -27.91 -0.37
C ASN A 23 10.32 -26.98 -0.44
N VAL A 24 10.10 -26.36 -1.61
CA VAL A 24 8.95 -25.50 -1.88
C VAL A 24 8.22 -25.92 -3.13
N HIS A 25 6.94 -25.61 -3.20
CA HIS A 25 6.15 -25.91 -4.38
C HIS A 25 6.67 -25.15 -5.62
N ARG A 26 6.67 -25.81 -6.78
CA ARG A 26 7.14 -25.23 -8.07
C ARG A 26 6.49 -23.89 -8.41
N SER A 27 5.22 -23.69 -8.04
CA SER A 27 4.50 -22.42 -8.25
C SER A 27 5.09 -21.24 -7.48
N VAL A 28 5.80 -21.48 -6.38
CA VAL A 28 6.52 -20.44 -5.63
C VAL A 28 7.75 -19.99 -6.41
N ILE A 29 8.51 -20.94 -6.98
CA ILE A 29 9.69 -20.67 -7.81
C ILE A 29 9.27 -19.93 -9.09
N HIS A 30 8.24 -20.40 -9.78
CA HIS A 30 7.71 -19.74 -10.98
C HIS A 30 7.30 -18.28 -10.72
N ARG A 31 6.52 -18.03 -9.65
CA ARG A 31 6.10 -16.66 -9.27
C ARG A 31 7.26 -15.78 -8.81
N LEU A 32 8.33 -16.37 -8.29
CA LEU A 32 9.54 -15.66 -7.92
C LEU A 32 10.33 -15.27 -9.17
N TRP A 33 10.55 -16.20 -10.08
CA TRP A 33 11.31 -15.98 -11.32
C TRP A 33 10.66 -14.94 -12.21
N ASN A 34 9.35 -15.05 -12.48
CA ASN A 34 8.63 -14.09 -13.32
C ASN A 34 8.67 -12.66 -12.74
N ARG A 35 8.69 -12.54 -11.41
CA ARG A 35 8.82 -11.25 -10.73
C ARG A 35 10.24 -10.70 -10.84
N TYR A 36 11.23 -11.56 -10.63
CA TYR A 36 12.63 -11.20 -10.73
C TYR A 36 12.97 -10.71 -12.15
N GLN A 37 12.50 -11.39 -13.19
CA GLN A 37 12.70 -10.96 -14.58
C GLN A 37 12.10 -9.58 -14.86
N ARG A 38 10.96 -9.24 -14.24
CA ARG A 38 10.30 -7.95 -14.42
C ARG A 38 10.97 -6.82 -13.65
N ASP A 39 11.35 -7.08 -12.41
CA ASP A 39 11.71 -6.04 -11.44
C ASP A 39 13.19 -6.03 -11.08
N GLN A 40 13.98 -7.00 -11.57
CA GLN A 40 15.35 -7.32 -11.15
C GLN A 40 15.51 -7.40 -9.62
N ASN A 41 14.44 -7.85 -8.96
CA ASN A 41 14.32 -7.78 -7.51
C ASN A 41 13.62 -9.02 -6.94
N ALA A 42 14.30 -9.70 -6.02
CA ALA A 42 13.78 -10.87 -5.32
C ALA A 42 13.19 -10.52 -3.94
N SER A 43 13.33 -9.27 -3.49
CA SER A 43 12.80 -8.82 -2.21
C SER A 43 11.26 -8.76 -2.23
N ARG A 44 10.67 -8.82 -1.03
CA ARG A 44 9.23 -8.63 -0.89
C ARG A 44 8.94 -7.14 -1.07
N ARG A 45 8.17 -6.77 -2.10
CA ARG A 45 7.59 -5.42 -2.15
C ARG A 45 6.71 -5.20 -0.92
N ARG A 46 6.84 -4.03 -0.28
CA ARG A 46 5.81 -3.55 0.65
C ARG A 46 4.50 -3.49 -0.14
N GLY A 47 3.46 -4.11 0.39
CA GLY A 47 2.15 -4.02 -0.26
C GLY A 47 1.77 -2.55 -0.39
N SER A 48 1.37 -2.12 -1.58
CA SER A 48 0.66 -0.87 -1.72
C SER A 48 -0.69 -1.07 -1.01
N GLY A 49 -0.89 -0.38 0.10
CA GLY A 49 -2.20 -0.34 0.75
C GLY A 49 -3.24 0.26 -0.19
N ARG A 50 -4.52 0.13 0.18
CA ARG A 50 -5.62 0.80 -0.53
C ARG A 50 -5.30 2.30 -0.65
N ARG A 51 -5.36 2.83 -1.88
CA ARG A 51 -5.15 4.25 -2.16
C ARG A 51 -6.06 5.07 -1.24
N ARG A 52 -5.47 5.93 -0.41
CA ARG A 52 -6.22 6.83 0.46
C ARG A 52 -7.06 7.74 -0.43
N ILE A 53 -8.36 7.82 -0.12
CA ILE A 53 -9.27 8.74 -0.79
C ILE A 53 -8.77 10.15 -0.50
N THR A 54 -8.55 10.50 0.77
CA THR A 54 -8.01 11.81 1.21
C THR A 54 -6.69 12.20 0.57
N THR A 55 -6.62 13.41 0.05
CA THR A 55 -5.41 14.05 -0.47
C THR A 55 -4.67 14.82 0.63
N ALA A 56 -3.42 15.22 0.37
CA ALA A 56 -2.67 16.08 1.29
C ALA A 56 -3.36 17.44 1.56
N ALA A 57 -4.14 17.96 0.60
CA ALA A 57 -4.91 19.19 0.77
C ALA A 57 -6.05 18.99 1.79
N ASP A 58 -6.73 17.85 1.74
CA ASP A 58 -7.79 17.49 2.69
C ASP A 58 -7.24 17.46 4.13
N TYR A 59 -6.06 16.86 4.34
CA TYR A 59 -5.42 16.83 5.67
C TYR A 59 -5.04 18.23 6.17
N ARG A 60 -4.50 19.09 5.32
CA ARG A 60 -4.17 20.46 5.70
C ARG A 60 -5.41 21.26 6.09
N TYR A 61 -6.51 21.07 5.37
CA TYR A 61 -7.79 21.67 5.73
C TYR A 61 -8.29 21.17 7.10
N LEU A 62 -8.24 19.85 7.34
CA LEU A 62 -8.64 19.27 8.63
C LEU A 62 -7.80 19.79 9.80
N LEU A 63 -6.48 19.91 9.63
CA LEU A 63 -5.57 20.48 10.63
C LEU A 63 -5.84 21.97 10.87
N GLN A 64 -6.20 22.72 9.83
CA GLN A 64 -6.57 24.12 9.97
C GLN A 64 -7.89 24.28 10.72
N CYS A 65 -8.89 23.45 10.42
CA CYS A 65 -10.17 23.43 11.11
C CYS A 65 -10.02 23.02 12.58
N SER A 66 -9.20 22.01 12.89
CA SER A 66 -8.98 21.59 14.29
C SER A 66 -8.35 22.71 15.13
N ARG A 67 -7.48 23.53 14.53
CA ARG A 67 -6.87 24.69 15.19
C ARG A 67 -7.82 25.88 15.34
N ARG A 68 -8.61 26.20 14.32
CA ARG A 68 -9.46 27.41 14.29
C ARG A 68 -10.86 27.22 14.87
N LEU A 69 -11.44 26.02 14.76
CA LEU A 69 -12.86 25.78 14.94
C LEU A 69 -13.11 24.60 15.89
N ARG A 70 -12.72 24.77 17.16
CA ARG A 70 -12.92 23.78 18.23
C ARG A 70 -14.40 23.39 18.46
N THR A 71 -15.35 24.17 17.95
CA THR A 71 -16.80 24.00 18.12
C THR A 71 -17.51 23.30 16.96
N LEU A 72 -16.84 23.07 15.82
CA LEU A 72 -17.48 22.42 14.68
C LEU A 72 -17.70 20.93 14.91
N THR A 73 -18.91 20.47 14.61
CA THR A 73 -19.25 19.05 14.68
C THR A 73 -18.65 18.28 13.51
N ALA A 74 -18.32 17.00 13.73
CA ALA A 74 -17.76 16.13 12.68
C ALA A 74 -18.65 16.04 11.42
N ARG A 75 -19.96 16.23 11.56
CA ARG A 75 -20.91 16.22 10.44
C ARG A 75 -20.75 17.46 9.56
N GLN A 76 -20.60 18.64 10.16
CA GLN A 76 -20.35 19.89 9.43
C GLN A 76 -19.02 19.84 8.67
N LEU A 77 -17.99 19.30 9.31
CA LEU A 77 -16.68 19.07 8.70
C LEU A 77 -16.74 18.15 7.48
N VAL A 78 -17.48 17.04 7.57
CA VAL A 78 -17.69 16.12 6.45
C VAL A 78 -18.38 16.80 5.28
N SER A 79 -19.43 17.58 5.55
CA SER A 79 -20.17 18.31 4.52
C SER A 79 -19.28 19.35 3.81
N GLN A 80 -18.52 20.14 4.57
CA GLN A 80 -17.61 21.14 4.00
C GLN A 80 -16.49 20.50 3.16
N LEU A 81 -15.86 19.45 3.68
CA LEU A 81 -14.78 18.75 2.99
C LEU A 81 -15.27 18.06 1.72
N SER A 82 -16.47 17.46 1.75
CA SER A 82 -17.06 16.81 0.57
C SER A 82 -17.44 17.83 -0.51
N ALA A 83 -17.98 18.99 -0.12
CA ALA A 83 -18.30 20.08 -1.02
C ALA A 83 -17.03 20.68 -1.67
N ALA A 84 -15.99 20.95 -0.88
CA ALA A 84 -14.73 21.49 -1.39
C ALA A 84 -13.97 20.50 -2.28
N ALA A 85 -14.01 19.20 -1.95
CA ALA A 85 -13.32 18.17 -2.73
C ALA A 85 -14.13 17.66 -3.94
N GLY A 86 -15.39 18.06 -4.09
CA GLY A 86 -16.27 17.61 -5.18
C GLY A 86 -16.57 16.11 -5.17
N ARG A 87 -16.45 15.45 -4.01
CA ARG A 87 -16.62 14.00 -3.86
C ARG A 87 -17.08 13.63 -2.45
N PRO A 88 -17.83 12.52 -2.28
CA PRO A 88 -18.28 12.11 -0.96
C PRO A 88 -17.10 11.62 -0.10
N ILE A 89 -16.92 12.22 1.08
CA ILE A 89 -15.93 11.79 2.07
C ILE A 89 -16.67 11.32 3.32
N SER A 90 -16.30 10.14 3.85
CA SER A 90 -16.99 9.57 5.02
C SER A 90 -16.50 10.17 6.35
N ARG A 91 -17.38 10.16 7.36
CA ARG A 91 -17.05 10.59 8.73
C ARG A 91 -15.87 9.82 9.33
N GLN A 92 -15.78 8.51 9.06
CA GLN A 92 -14.65 7.68 9.49
C GLN A 92 -13.31 8.15 8.89
N THR A 93 -13.35 8.65 7.65
CA THR A 93 -12.15 9.15 6.97
C THR A 93 -11.66 10.46 7.60
N VAL A 94 -12.60 11.37 7.91
CA VAL A 94 -12.31 12.63 8.60
C VAL A 94 -11.79 12.38 10.02
N SER A 95 -12.43 11.48 10.77
CA SER A 95 -12.00 11.15 12.14
C SER A 95 -10.59 10.55 12.18
N ARG A 96 -10.26 9.60 11.30
CA ARG A 96 -8.89 9.06 11.20
C ARG A 96 -7.87 10.14 10.90
N GLY A 97 -8.21 11.09 10.03
CA GLY A 97 -7.31 12.20 9.70
C GLY A 97 -7.11 13.23 10.81
N GLN A 98 -8.01 13.32 11.79
CA GLN A 98 -7.83 14.19 12.96
C GLN A 98 -6.91 13.59 14.03
N HIS A 99 -6.78 12.27 14.09
CA HIS A 99 -5.94 11.57 15.08
C HIS A 99 -4.52 11.26 14.57
N GLU A 100 -4.25 11.36 13.27
CA GLU A 100 -2.94 11.10 12.66
C GLU A 100 -2.05 12.37 12.57
N GLY A 101 -2.51 13.51 13.11
CA GLY A 101 -1.82 14.81 13.04
C GLY A 101 -1.03 15.18 14.28
#